data_AF-A0ABD7TGC5-F1
#
_entry.id   AF-A0ABD7TGC5-F1
#
_cell.length_a   1.000
_cell.length_b   1.000
_cell.length_c   1.000
_cell.angle_alpha   90.00
_cell.angle_beta   90.00
_cell.angle_gamma   90.00
#
_symmetry.space_group_name_H-M   'P 1'
#
loop_
_entity.id
_entity.type
_entity.pdbx_description
1 polymer ?
#
loop_
_entity_poly.entity_id
_entity_poly.type
_entity_poly.pdbx_seq_one_letter_code
_entity_poly.pdbx_strand_id
1 'polypeptide(L)'
;MNYQFAVGMLAACVLAGGAHAADIKDCPAPSTIKSEAFQETIQGNRVDGFKYTAESGGREWTGQTGNTKHDYLERKYELEAETINVVNGKLRCDYGGKTLIENGETAVPYLRLTATQ
;
A
#
# COMPACT_ATOMS: atom_id res chain seq x y z
N MET A 1 14.13 -25.17 62.42
CA MET A 1 14.98 -24.92 61.23
C MET A 1 14.33 -25.65 60.06
N ASN A 2 13.22 -25.11 59.57
CA ASN A 2 13.06 -24.25 58.39
C ASN A 2 12.76 -25.10 57.14
N TYR A 3 11.47 -25.39 56.97
CA TYR A 3 10.85 -25.74 55.70
C TYR A 3 10.76 -24.48 54.84
N GLN A 4 11.31 -24.51 53.63
CA GLN A 4 10.89 -23.60 52.57
C GLN A 4 10.71 -24.37 51.27
N PHE A 5 9.44 -24.61 50.94
CA PHE A 5 8.97 -24.80 49.57
C PHE A 5 8.81 -23.43 48.91
N ALA A 6 9.34 -23.25 47.70
CA ALA A 6 8.90 -22.26 46.71
C ALA A 6 9.60 -22.61 45.38
N VAL A 7 8.96 -23.36 44.49
CA VAL A 7 8.21 -22.83 43.32
C VAL A 7 9.03 -21.76 42.57
N GLY A 8 9.95 -22.22 41.72
CA GLY A 8 10.57 -21.38 40.69
C GLY A 8 9.71 -21.42 39.43
N MET A 9 9.05 -20.30 39.15
CA MET A 9 8.09 -20.08 38.06
C MET A 9 8.64 -20.43 36.67
N LEU A 10 7.74 -20.96 35.83
CA LEU A 10 7.85 -20.92 34.37
C LEU A 10 8.18 -19.48 33.91
N ALA A 11 9.31 -19.32 33.23
CA ALA A 11 9.57 -18.14 32.41
C ALA A 11 8.78 -18.27 31.09
N ALA A 12 7.52 -17.89 31.11
CA ALA A 12 6.73 -17.66 29.90
C ALA A 12 6.28 -16.20 29.92
N CYS A 13 6.93 -15.36 29.10
CA CYS A 13 6.54 -14.00 28.69
C CYS A 13 7.81 -13.34 28.10
N VAL A 14 7.87 -12.76 26.90
CA VAL A 14 6.89 -12.42 25.88
C VAL A 14 7.70 -12.40 24.58
N LEU A 15 7.30 -13.14 23.55
CA LEU A 15 7.69 -12.74 22.19
C LEU A 15 6.92 -11.45 21.92
N ALA A 16 7.46 -10.32 22.37
CA ALA A 16 7.03 -9.00 21.94
C ALA A 16 7.53 -8.81 20.50
N GLY A 17 7.08 -9.68 19.59
CA GLY A 17 6.99 -9.32 18.20
C GLY A 17 5.89 -8.26 18.17
N GLY A 18 6.28 -7.00 18.02
CA GLY A 18 5.36 -5.91 17.76
C GLY A 18 4.60 -6.21 16.47
N ALA A 19 3.55 -7.00 16.55
CA ALA A 19 2.51 -7.05 15.55
C ALA A 19 1.75 -5.73 15.69
N HIS A 20 2.34 -4.65 15.19
CA HIS A 20 1.56 -3.50 14.81
C HIS A 20 0.57 -4.02 13.76
N ALA A 21 -0.70 -4.14 14.16
CA ALA A 21 -1.76 -4.44 13.22
C ALA A 21 -1.74 -3.30 12.20
N ALA A 22 -1.54 -3.65 10.92
CA ALA A 22 -1.53 -2.69 9.84
C ALA A 22 -2.87 -1.95 9.82
N ASP A 23 -2.83 -0.62 9.89
CA ASP A 23 -4.00 0.25 9.86
C ASP A 23 -4.03 1.00 8.52
N ILE A 24 -5.22 1.34 8.05
CA ILE A 24 -5.37 2.11 6.81
C ILE A 24 -4.61 3.44 6.85
N LYS A 25 -4.34 3.97 8.05
CA LYS A 25 -3.50 5.15 8.30
C LYS A 25 -2.02 4.93 7.99
N ASP A 26 -1.55 3.69 7.90
CA ASP A 26 -0.17 3.38 7.49
C ASP A 26 0.01 3.55 5.99
N CYS A 27 -1.08 3.52 5.22
CA CYS A 27 -1.05 3.79 3.79
C CYS A 27 -0.57 5.23 3.52
N PRO A 28 0.31 5.43 2.53
CA PRO A 28 0.65 6.77 2.07
C PRO A 28 -0.60 7.59 1.77
N ALA A 29 -0.64 8.83 2.27
CA ALA A 29 -1.72 9.74 1.90
C ALA A 29 -1.64 10.03 0.39
N PRO A 30 -2.75 10.04 -0.36
CA PRO A 30 -2.75 10.30 -1.80
C PRO A 30 -1.95 11.55 -2.21
N SER A 31 -2.01 12.61 -1.40
CA SER A 31 -1.27 13.86 -1.61
C SER A 31 0.26 13.76 -1.46
N THR A 32 0.76 12.67 -0.88
CA THR A 32 2.20 12.39 -0.70
C THR A 32 2.75 11.40 -1.74
N ILE A 33 1.87 10.75 -2.50
CA ILE A 33 2.27 9.84 -3.57
C ILE A 33 2.76 10.68 -4.75
N LYS A 34 3.86 10.24 -5.35
CA LYS A 34 4.42 10.81 -6.58
C LYS A 34 4.15 9.87 -7.73
N SER A 35 3.78 10.42 -8.88
CA SER A 35 3.59 9.69 -10.13
C SER A 35 4.62 10.10 -11.18
N GLU A 36 4.97 9.16 -12.05
CA GLU A 36 5.77 9.39 -13.25
C GLU A 36 5.16 8.60 -14.41
N ALA A 37 4.90 9.26 -15.53
CA ALA A 37 4.42 8.58 -16.73
C ALA A 37 5.51 7.67 -17.31
N PHE A 38 5.15 6.48 -17.76
CA PHE A 38 6.06 5.58 -18.46
C PHE A 38 5.45 5.05 -19.76
N GLN A 39 6.33 4.60 -20.63
CA GLN A 39 5.99 3.86 -21.83
C GLN A 39 7.01 2.73 -21.99
N GLU A 40 6.53 1.49 -22.02
CA GLU A 40 7.38 0.30 -22.15
C GLU A 40 6.78 -0.68 -23.16
N THR A 41 7.62 -1.55 -23.74
CA THR A 41 7.15 -2.64 -24.61
C THR A 41 7.20 -3.95 -23.84
N ILE A 42 6.04 -4.51 -23.49
CA ILE A 42 5.90 -5.75 -22.73
C ILE A 42 5.34 -6.82 -23.66
N GLN A 43 6.10 -7.91 -23.87
CA GLN A 43 5.72 -9.01 -24.78
C GLN A 43 5.33 -8.53 -26.19
N GLY A 44 6.02 -7.50 -26.69
CA GLY A 44 5.75 -6.91 -28.00
C GLY A 44 4.59 -5.90 -28.04
N ASN A 45 3.86 -5.71 -26.94
CA ASN A 45 2.80 -4.72 -26.84
C ASN A 45 3.33 -3.45 -26.16
N ARG A 46 3.02 -2.29 -26.74
CA ARG A 46 3.27 -1.00 -26.10
C ARG A 46 2.29 -0.82 -24.94
N VAL A 47 2.81 -0.56 -23.75
CA VAL A 47 2.07 -0.27 -22.53
C VAL A 47 2.48 1.12 -22.05
N ASP A 48 1.53 2.04 -22.11
CA ASP A 48 1.64 3.37 -21.51
C ASP A 48 0.96 3.34 -20.13
N GLY A 49 1.44 4.14 -19.18
CA GLY A 49 0.85 4.22 -17.85
C GLY A 49 1.65 5.09 -16.88
N PHE A 50 1.49 4.83 -15.58
CA PHE A 50 2.15 5.58 -14.51
C PHE A 50 2.80 4.66 -13.48
N LYS A 51 4.00 5.02 -13.05
CA LYS A 51 4.69 4.46 -11.88
C LYS A 51 4.45 5.37 -10.70
N TYR A 52 4.34 4.78 -9.51
CA TYR A 52 4.02 5.49 -8.28
C TYR A 52 5.04 5.18 -7.20
N THR A 53 5.44 6.20 -6.47
CA THR A 53 6.33 6.10 -5.31
C THR A 53 5.79 6.92 -4.14
N ALA A 54 6.01 6.45 -2.92
CA ALA A 54 5.69 7.22 -1.73
C ALA A 54 6.54 6.77 -0.54
N GLU A 55 6.61 7.62 0.48
CA GLU A 55 7.23 7.28 1.76
C GLU A 55 6.18 7.48 2.87
N SER A 56 5.96 6.44 3.68
CA SER A 56 5.04 6.49 4.82
C SER A 56 5.43 5.42 5.84
N GLY A 57 5.32 5.75 7.13
CA GLY A 57 5.63 4.80 8.21
C GLY A 57 7.07 4.27 8.19
N GLY A 58 8.02 5.06 7.69
CA GLY A 58 9.42 4.64 7.54
C GLY A 58 9.66 3.60 6.43
N ARG A 59 8.70 3.42 5.52
CA ARG A 59 8.77 2.48 4.40
C ARG A 59 8.64 3.22 3.09
N GLU A 60 9.34 2.73 2.09
CA GLU A 60 9.10 3.10 0.70
C GLU A 60 7.98 2.23 0.13
N TRP A 61 7.15 2.85 -0.71
CA TRP A 61 6.00 2.23 -1.34
C TRP A 61 6.10 2.40 -2.85
N THR A 62 5.75 1.35 -3.59
CA THR A 62 5.80 1.38 -5.06
C THR A 62 4.54 0.78 -5.67
N GLY A 63 4.14 1.29 -6.82
CA GLY A 63 3.00 0.78 -7.58
C GLY A 63 3.06 1.20 -9.05
N GLN A 64 2.15 0.63 -9.84
CA GLN A 64 2.07 0.91 -11.27
C GLN A 64 0.65 0.68 -11.78
N THR A 65 0.20 1.56 -12.68
CA THR A 65 -0.99 1.37 -13.51
C THR A 65 -0.55 1.34 -14.97
N GLY A 66 -1.16 0.48 -15.78
CA GLY A 66 -0.84 0.33 -17.20
C GLY A 66 -2.11 0.40 -18.03
N ASN A 67 -1.94 0.63 -19.34
CA ASN A 67 -3.03 0.78 -20.30
C ASN A 67 -4.01 1.89 -19.92
N THR A 68 -3.49 2.97 -19.32
CA THR A 68 -4.28 4.13 -18.93
C THR A 68 -3.52 5.41 -19.27
N LYS A 69 -4.27 6.42 -19.68
CA LYS A 69 -3.81 7.80 -19.87
C LYS A 69 -4.13 8.70 -18.66
N HIS A 70 -4.78 8.14 -17.66
CA HIS A 70 -5.20 8.85 -16.46
C HIS A 70 -4.19 8.66 -15.35
N ASP A 71 -3.67 9.77 -14.82
CA ASP A 71 -2.98 9.75 -13.54
C ASP A 71 -4.01 9.85 -12.42
N TYR A 72 -4.27 8.74 -11.73
CA TYR A 72 -5.29 8.70 -10.69
C TYR A 72 -4.99 9.56 -9.45
N LEU A 73 -3.81 10.19 -9.36
CA LEU A 73 -3.52 11.20 -8.34
C LEU A 73 -4.13 12.57 -8.63
N GLU A 74 -4.69 12.80 -9.83
CA GLU A 74 -5.41 14.04 -10.12
C GLU A 74 -6.60 14.20 -9.16
N ARG A 75 -6.79 15.41 -8.61
CA ARG A 75 -7.82 15.70 -7.59
C ARG A 75 -9.24 15.29 -8.01
N LYS A 76 -9.55 15.30 -9.30
CA LYS A 76 -10.89 14.97 -9.82
C LYS A 76 -11.32 13.53 -9.52
N TYR A 77 -10.37 12.64 -9.30
CA TYR A 77 -10.64 11.25 -8.97
C TYR A 77 -10.88 11.02 -7.47
N GLU A 78 -10.65 12.01 -6.61
CA GLU A 78 -10.94 11.92 -5.17
C GLU A 78 -10.36 10.62 -4.56
N LEU A 79 -9.12 10.28 -4.92
CA LEU A 79 -8.50 9.00 -4.56
C LEU A 79 -8.33 8.90 -3.04
N GLU A 80 -8.68 7.75 -2.47
CA GLU A 80 -8.54 7.44 -1.05
C GLU A 80 -8.08 5.99 -0.83
N ALA A 81 -7.39 5.74 0.28
CA ALA A 81 -7.04 4.38 0.67
C ALA A 81 -8.32 3.66 1.11
N GLU A 82 -8.58 2.47 0.57
CA GLU A 82 -9.76 1.67 0.90
C GLU A 82 -9.40 0.48 1.79
N THR A 83 -8.25 -0.15 1.52
CA THR A 83 -7.80 -1.31 2.30
C THR A 83 -6.30 -1.34 2.48
N ILE A 84 -5.87 -1.89 3.61
CA ILE A 84 -4.49 -2.33 3.84
C ILE A 84 -4.49 -3.83 4.10
N ASN A 85 -3.57 -4.55 3.46
CA ASN A 85 -3.46 -6.00 3.57
C ASN A 85 -1.99 -6.42 3.62
N VAL A 86 -1.71 -7.59 4.21
CA VAL A 86 -0.40 -8.24 4.10
C VAL A 86 -0.48 -9.28 2.99
N VAL A 87 0.34 -9.16 1.95
CA VAL A 87 0.41 -10.10 0.83
C VAL A 87 1.85 -10.52 0.64
N ASN A 88 2.13 -11.82 0.72
CA ASN A 88 3.49 -12.38 0.65
C ASN A 88 4.46 -11.70 1.64
N GLY A 89 3.98 -11.39 2.85
CA GLY A 89 4.77 -10.73 3.89
C GLY A 89 4.99 -9.22 3.69
N LYS A 90 4.42 -8.60 2.65
CA LYS A 90 4.53 -7.17 2.38
C LYS A 90 3.21 -6.47 2.61
N LEU A 91 3.27 -5.25 3.15
CA LEU A 91 2.09 -4.38 3.25
C LEU A 91 1.69 -3.91 1.85
N ARG A 92 0.38 -3.92 1.62
CA ARG A 92 -0.25 -3.51 0.36
C ARG A 92 -1.43 -2.61 0.68
N CYS A 93 -1.43 -1.41 0.09
CA CYS A 93 -2.52 -0.48 0.15
C CYS A 93 -3.23 -0.45 -1.20
N ASP A 94 -4.53 -0.72 -1.18
CA ASP A 94 -5.39 -0.58 -2.35
C ASP A 94 -6.21 0.70 -2.18
N TYR A 95 -6.19 1.52 -3.23
CA TYR A 95 -6.84 2.83 -3.29
C TYR A 95 -7.92 2.81 -4.37
N GLY A 96 -9.06 3.38 -4.03
CA GLY A 96 -10.18 3.62 -4.94
C GLY A 96 -10.47 5.10 -5.05
N GLY A 97 -11.29 5.45 -6.02
CA GLY A 97 -11.70 6.83 -6.24
C GLY A 97 -12.95 6.92 -7.09
N LYS A 98 -13.38 8.15 -7.31
CA LYS A 98 -14.55 8.48 -8.09
C LYS A 98 -14.37 8.09 -9.56
N THR A 99 -15.25 7.25 -10.05
CA THR A 99 -15.36 6.97 -11.48
C THR A 99 -15.82 8.21 -12.23
N LEU A 100 -15.11 8.58 -13.29
CA LEU A 100 -15.46 9.71 -14.14
C LEU A 100 -15.71 9.23 -15.58
N ILE A 101 -16.67 9.88 -16.24
CA ILE A 101 -16.95 9.68 -17.66
C ILE A 101 -16.79 11.04 -18.34
N GLU A 102 -15.76 11.19 -19.17
CA GLU A 102 -15.45 12.42 -19.88
C GLU A 102 -15.21 12.10 -21.35
N ASN A 103 -15.87 12.80 -22.28
CA ASN A 103 -15.71 12.62 -23.73
C ASN A 103 -15.86 11.16 -24.22
N GLY A 104 -16.72 10.37 -23.59
CA GLY A 104 -16.95 8.96 -23.93
C GLY A 104 -15.90 8.00 -23.37
N GLU A 105 -14.91 8.48 -22.64
CA GLU A 105 -13.93 7.68 -21.92
C GLU A 105 -14.34 7.49 -20.46
N THR A 106 -14.28 6.26 -19.96
CA THR A 106 -14.54 5.95 -18.55
C THR A 106 -13.23 5.73 -17.82
N ALA A 107 -12.94 6.59 -16.85
CA ALA A 107 -11.82 6.44 -15.93
C ALA A 107 -12.33 5.83 -14.62
N VAL A 108 -11.85 4.62 -14.30
CA VAL A 108 -12.12 3.94 -13.01
C VAL A 108 -10.83 3.96 -12.20
N PRO A 109 -10.66 4.89 -11.25
CA PRO A 109 -9.43 4.99 -10.47
C PRO A 109 -9.20 3.75 -9.62
N TYR A 110 -8.03 3.15 -9.81
CA TYR A 110 -7.55 2.08 -8.96
C TYR A 110 -6.03 2.14 -8.90
N LEU A 111 -5.50 2.31 -7.69
CA LEU A 111 -4.06 2.36 -7.44
C LEU A 111 -3.72 1.34 -6.36
N ARG A 112 -2.63 0.60 -6.56
CA ARG A 112 -2.09 -0.33 -5.59
C ARG A 112 -0.65 0.03 -5.30
N LEU A 113 -0.35 0.28 -4.03
CA LEU A 113 1.02 0.45 -3.54
C LEU A 113 1.43 -0.73 -2.68
N THR A 114 2.66 -1.21 -2.85
CA THR A 114 3.28 -2.26 -2.03
C THR A 114 4.54 -1.71 -1.38
N ALA A 115 4.68 -1.94 -0.07
CA ALA A 115 5.89 -1.57 0.66
C ALA A 115 7.09 -2.39 0.15
N THR A 116 8.23 -1.75 -0.12
CA THR A 116 9.36 -2.42 -0.78
C THR A 116 10.06 -3.40 0.14
N GLN A 117 10.34 -3.03 1.41
CA GLN A 117 10.72 -3.89 2.56
C GLN A 117 10.37 -3.22 3.91
#